data_AF-A0A9Q1C454-F1
#
_entry.id   AF-A0A9Q1C454-F1
#
_cell.length_a   1.000
_cell.length_b   1.000
_cell.length_c   1.000
_cell.angle_alpha   90.00
_cell.angle_beta   90.00
_cell.angle_gamma   90.00
#
_symmetry.space_group_name_H-M   'P 1'
#
loop_
_entity.id
_entity.type
_entity.pdbx_description
1 polymer ?
#
loop_
_entity_poly.entity_id
_entity_poly.type
_entity_poly.pdbx_seq_one_letter_code
_entity_poly.pdbx_strand_id
1 'polypeptide(L)'
;MGKLYTQLYLRGVHAPERTKTVLMKPVLPWYNDKINDLKREKRKAERIRRRTKTDTDFQTYKSKLNEYTSKLNQARRDFYSKAISDTLGNSKKLFQIMDKILDRKPASPLSPHKDAEILACNFGELFTDKINKIRQELDTQTVINLPDFARDVPVWSTFKTLSEDDIRKLVIKANSTHCKLDPLPTWLLKENIDVFLSALTKIVNMSLQNGQFPTDWK
;
A
#
# COMPACT_ATOMS: atom_id res chain seq x y z
N MET A 1 3.86 26.48 -13.50
CA MET A 1 3.88 27.77 -14.22
C MET A 1 2.45 28.16 -14.60
N GLY A 2 1.90 29.22 -14.01
CA GLY A 2 0.56 29.73 -14.35
C GLY A 2 0.66 30.68 -15.53
N LYS A 3 -0.12 30.46 -16.59
CA LYS A 3 -0.24 31.40 -17.72
C LYS A 3 -1.13 32.57 -17.30
N LEU A 4 -0.66 33.80 -17.56
CA LEU A 4 -1.40 35.04 -17.35
C LEU A 4 -2.35 35.26 -18.54
N TYR A 5 -3.63 35.50 -18.29
CA TYR A 5 -4.56 36.00 -19.30
C TYR A 5 -5.14 37.32 -18.82
N THR A 6 -5.07 38.34 -19.67
CA THR A 6 -5.68 39.65 -19.50
C THR A 6 -7.11 39.60 -20.05
N GLN A 7 -8.12 39.66 -19.18
CA GLN A 7 -9.48 40.00 -19.61
C GLN A 7 -9.55 41.52 -19.79
N LEU A 8 -9.47 41.97 -21.05
CA LEU A 8 -9.64 43.37 -21.45
C LEU A 8 -11.09 43.80 -21.22
N TYR A 9 -11.37 44.48 -20.12
CA TYR A 9 -12.60 45.24 -19.94
C TYR A 9 -12.37 46.69 -20.39
N LEU A 10 -13.20 47.16 -21.33
CA LEU A 10 -13.23 48.52 -21.85
C LEU A 10 -13.32 49.56 -20.72
N ARG A 11 -12.35 50.49 -20.64
CA ARG A 11 -12.45 51.95 -20.91
C ARG A 11 -11.35 52.68 -20.11
N GLY A 12 -10.35 53.18 -20.84
CA GLY A 12 -9.34 54.08 -20.30
C GLY A 12 -9.95 55.39 -19.79
N VAL A 13 -9.26 55.99 -18.82
CA VAL A 13 -9.47 57.29 -18.15
C VAL A 13 -10.19 57.25 -16.79
N HIS A 14 -11.18 56.38 -16.53
CA HIS A 14 -11.94 56.42 -15.26
C HIS A 14 -11.80 55.21 -14.32
N ALA A 15 -11.12 54.15 -14.74
CA ALA A 15 -10.91 52.97 -13.90
C ALA A 15 -9.46 52.47 -14.05
N PRO A 16 -8.64 52.46 -12.98
CA PRO A 16 -7.29 51.92 -13.07
C PRO A 16 -7.33 50.43 -13.39
N GLU A 17 -6.50 49.99 -14.34
CA GLU A 17 -6.34 48.57 -14.65
C GLU A 17 -5.89 47.82 -13.39
N ARG A 18 -6.65 46.80 -13.01
CA ARG A 18 -6.32 45.92 -11.89
C ARG A 18 -5.93 44.57 -12.44
N THR A 19 -4.65 44.24 -12.35
CA THR A 19 -4.16 42.88 -12.57
C THR A 19 -4.55 42.00 -11.39
N LYS A 20 -5.20 40.87 -11.70
CA LYS A 20 -5.54 39.84 -10.71
C LYS A 20 -4.86 38.53 -11.08
N THR A 21 -4.05 38.01 -10.16
CA THR A 21 -3.47 36.68 -10.29
C THR A 21 -4.52 35.64 -9.94
N VAL A 22 -5.02 34.91 -10.94
CA VAL A 22 -5.93 33.79 -10.71
C VAL A 22 -5.10 32.51 -10.60
N LEU A 23 -5.06 31.92 -9.41
CA LEU A 23 -4.53 30.57 -9.23
C LEU A 23 -5.47 29.58 -9.94
N MET A 24 -5.01 29.02 -11.06
CA MET A 24 -5.69 27.89 -11.69
C MET A 24 -5.60 26.68 -10.76
N LYS A 25 -6.68 26.42 -10.02
CA LYS A 25 -6.80 25.19 -9.24
C LYS A 25 -7.01 24.03 -10.22
N PRO A 26 -6.40 22.86 -9.96
CA PRO A 26 -6.64 21.69 -10.78
C PRO A 26 -8.14 21.39 -10.80
N VAL A 27 -8.68 21.20 -12.01
CA VAL A 27 -10.08 20.85 -12.19
C VAL A 27 -10.28 19.47 -11.59
N LEU A 28 -11.15 19.38 -10.59
CA LEU A 28 -11.50 18.11 -9.98
C LEU A 28 -12.35 17.32 -10.98
N PRO A 29 -11.93 16.11 -11.41
CA PRO A 29 -12.62 15.37 -12.47
C PRO A 29 -14.09 15.06 -12.18
N TRP A 30 -14.45 14.98 -10.90
CA TRP A 30 -15.79 14.69 -10.42
C TRP A 30 -16.61 15.93 -10.03
N TYR A 31 -16.05 17.14 -10.18
CA TYR A 31 -16.74 18.39 -9.87
C TYR A 31 -17.35 18.99 -11.14
N ASN A 32 -18.68 19.09 -11.19
CA ASN A 32 -19.44 19.55 -12.37
C ASN A 32 -20.29 20.79 -12.08
N ASP A 33 -20.90 21.36 -13.12
CA ASP A 33 -21.69 22.58 -13.01
C ASP A 33 -22.89 22.44 -12.06
N LYS A 34 -23.53 21.27 -12.01
CA LYS A 34 -24.64 20.99 -11.07
C LYS A 34 -24.20 21.17 -9.61
N ILE A 35 -23.04 20.63 -9.24
CA ILE A 35 -22.45 20.81 -7.90
C ILE A 35 -22.10 22.28 -7.66
N ASN A 36 -21.63 22.97 -8.70
CA ASN A 36 -21.29 24.39 -8.60
C ASN A 36 -22.53 25.26 -8.36
N ASP A 37 -23.66 24.94 -9.00
CA ASP A 37 -24.93 25.64 -8.79
C ASP A 37 -25.48 25.39 -7.38
N LEU A 38 -25.41 24.16 -6.89
CA LEU A 38 -25.73 23.85 -5.48
C LEU A 38 -24.84 24.63 -4.50
N LYS A 39 -23.55 24.81 -4.83
CA LYS A 39 -22.65 25.65 -4.03
C LYS A 39 -23.08 27.11 -4.05
N ARG A 40 -23.53 27.65 -5.20
CA ARG A 40 -24.05 29.02 -5.31
C ARG A 40 -25.29 29.21 -4.46
N GLU A 41 -26.25 28.29 -4.54
CA GLU A 41 -27.47 28.31 -3.72
C GLU A 41 -27.16 28.22 -2.23
N LYS A 42 -26.26 27.31 -1.83
CA LYS A 42 -25.77 27.23 -0.44
C LYS A 42 -25.18 28.55 0.04
N ARG A 43 -24.34 29.21 -0.78
CA ARG A 43 -23.73 30.52 -0.45
C ARG A 43 -24.76 31.65 -0.41
N LYS A 44 -25.82 31.58 -1.22
CA LYS A 44 -26.94 32.52 -1.18
C LYS A 44 -27.70 32.39 0.15
N ALA A 45 -28.09 31.17 0.52
CA ALA A 45 -28.75 30.88 1.80
C ALA A 45 -27.86 31.27 3.00
N GLU A 46 -26.55 31.01 2.94
CA GLU A 46 -25.60 31.41 3.97
C GLU A 46 -25.58 32.93 4.19
N ARG A 47 -25.59 33.72 3.11
CA ARG A 47 -25.61 35.18 3.17
C ARG A 47 -26.92 35.70 3.78
N ILE A 48 -28.06 35.12 3.41
CA ILE A 48 -29.37 35.49 3.96
C ILE A 48 -29.38 35.20 5.46
N ARG A 49 -29.04 33.97 5.88
CA ARG A 49 -28.93 33.59 7.29
C ARG A 49 -28.05 34.55 8.09
N ARG A 50 -26.88 34.93 7.57
CA ARG A 50 -25.96 35.86 8.26
C ARG A 50 -26.57 37.26 8.46
N ARG A 51 -27.46 37.67 7.56
CA ARG A 51 -28.16 38.97 7.61
C ARG A 51 -29.36 38.96 8.54
N THR A 52 -30.22 37.97 8.43
CA THR A 52 -31.53 37.91 9.12
C THR A 52 -31.46 37.24 10.49
N LYS A 53 -30.57 36.27 10.67
CA LYS A 53 -30.35 35.50 11.91
C LYS A 53 -31.62 34.81 12.46
N THR A 54 -32.58 34.49 11.61
CA THR A 54 -33.80 33.74 11.97
C THR A 54 -33.57 32.23 11.93
N ASP A 55 -34.39 31.46 12.66
CA ASP A 55 -34.31 30.00 12.64
C ASP A 55 -34.72 29.42 11.28
N THR A 56 -35.72 29.99 10.63
CA THR A 56 -36.18 29.56 9.29
C THR A 56 -35.07 29.66 8.23
N ASP A 57 -34.29 30.74 8.24
CA ASP A 57 -33.15 30.91 7.34
C ASP A 57 -31.98 29.98 7.71
N PHE A 58 -31.84 29.64 9.00
CA PHE A 58 -30.89 28.62 9.44
C PHE A 58 -31.27 27.22 8.91
N GLN A 59 -32.53 26.81 9.04
CA GLN A 59 -33.00 25.53 8.51
C GLN A 59 -32.84 25.46 6.98
N THR A 60 -33.15 26.56 6.28
CA THR A 60 -32.95 26.66 4.83
C THR A 60 -31.48 26.49 4.44
N TYR A 61 -30.57 27.18 5.13
CA TYR A 61 -29.13 27.00 4.93
C TYR A 61 -28.68 25.56 5.20
N LYS A 62 -29.17 24.95 6.29
CA LYS A 62 -28.83 23.57 6.67
C LYS A 62 -29.30 22.57 5.60
N SER A 63 -30.51 22.74 5.09
CA SER A 63 -31.04 21.92 3.98
C SER A 63 -30.14 22.03 2.73
N LYS A 64 -29.79 23.25 2.30
CA LYS A 64 -28.90 23.46 1.16
C LYS A 64 -27.48 22.97 1.38
N LEU A 65 -26.96 23.04 2.60
CA LEU A 65 -25.68 22.46 2.98
C LEU A 65 -25.69 20.94 2.84
N ASN A 66 -26.74 20.29 3.34
CA ASN A 66 -26.90 18.84 3.27
C ASN A 66 -27.04 18.38 1.82
N GLU A 67 -27.85 19.06 1.01
CA GLU A 67 -28.02 18.80 -0.42
C GLU A 67 -26.69 18.89 -1.18
N TYR A 68 -25.96 20.00 -1.01
CA TYR A 68 -24.64 20.18 -1.61
C TYR A 68 -23.65 19.09 -1.19
N THR A 69 -23.57 18.79 0.11
CA THR A 69 -22.62 17.81 0.65
C THR A 69 -22.94 16.40 0.17
N SER A 70 -24.22 16.04 0.12
CA SER A 70 -24.69 14.75 -0.39
C SER A 70 -24.29 14.57 -1.85
N LYS A 71 -24.57 15.57 -2.70
CA LYS A 71 -24.24 15.52 -4.14
C LYS A 71 -22.73 15.53 -4.41
N LEU A 72 -21.97 16.28 -3.63
CA LEU A 72 -20.51 16.29 -3.69
C LEU A 72 -19.93 14.90 -3.39
N ASN A 73 -20.41 14.28 -2.30
CA ASN A 73 -19.96 12.96 -1.88
C ASN A 73 -20.41 11.87 -2.87
N GLN A 74 -21.62 11.98 -3.43
CA GLN A 74 -22.11 11.08 -4.47
C GLN A 74 -21.21 11.12 -5.70
N ALA A 75 -20.96 12.29 -6.27
CA ALA A 75 -20.11 12.41 -7.46
C ALA A 75 -18.68 11.91 -7.24
N ARG A 76 -18.10 12.18 -6.05
CA ARG A 76 -16.79 11.65 -5.67
C ARG A 76 -16.80 10.12 -5.59
N ARG A 77 -17.82 9.51 -4.98
CA ARG A 77 -17.96 8.05 -4.91
C ARG A 77 -18.10 7.45 -6.30
N ASP A 78 -19.05 7.94 -7.09
CA ASP A 78 -19.34 7.40 -8.43
C ASP A 78 -18.09 7.42 -9.33
N PHE A 79 -17.30 8.51 -9.27
CA PHE A 79 -16.05 8.62 -10.00
C PHE A 79 -15.02 7.57 -9.59
N TYR A 80 -14.74 7.41 -8.30
CA TYR A 80 -13.75 6.44 -7.84
C TYR A 80 -14.24 4.99 -7.96
N SER A 81 -15.52 4.73 -7.74
CA SER A 81 -16.14 3.42 -7.98
C SER A 81 -15.96 3.00 -9.43
N LYS A 82 -16.28 3.89 -10.38
CA LYS A 82 -16.05 3.63 -11.81
C LYS A 82 -14.57 3.41 -12.11
N ALA A 83 -13.69 4.28 -11.61
CA ALA A 83 -12.25 4.15 -11.84
C ALA A 83 -11.68 2.82 -11.31
N ILE A 84 -12.19 2.31 -10.18
CA ILE A 84 -11.80 1.01 -9.63
C ILE A 84 -12.33 -0.13 -10.51
N SER A 85 -13.60 -0.09 -10.91
CA SER A 85 -14.20 -1.08 -11.81
C SER A 85 -13.48 -1.16 -13.16
N ASP A 86 -13.07 -0.03 -13.72
CA ASP A 86 -12.33 0.05 -14.99
C ASP A 86 -10.89 -0.51 -14.88
N THR A 87 -10.39 -0.77 -13.66
CA THR A 87 -9.04 -1.33 -13.41
C THR A 87 -9.01 -2.82 -13.09
N LEU A 88 -10.13 -3.53 -13.24
CA LEU A 88 -10.19 -4.99 -13.07
C LEU A 88 -9.11 -5.68 -13.94
N GLY A 89 -8.23 -6.45 -13.29
CA GLY A 89 -7.10 -7.13 -13.93
C GLY A 89 -5.77 -6.36 -13.93
N ASN A 90 -5.72 -5.11 -13.45
CA ASN A 90 -4.47 -4.34 -13.33
C ASN A 90 -4.26 -3.83 -11.89
N SER A 91 -3.64 -4.68 -11.06
CA SER A 91 -3.34 -4.39 -9.66
C SER A 91 -2.52 -3.11 -9.49
N LYS A 92 -1.55 -2.84 -10.36
CA LYS A 92 -0.71 -1.64 -10.32
C LYS A 92 -1.54 -0.36 -10.44
N LYS A 93 -2.47 -0.29 -11.41
CA LYS A 93 -3.37 0.86 -11.57
C LYS A 93 -4.33 1.02 -10.38
N LEU A 94 -4.83 -0.09 -9.84
CA LEU A 94 -5.67 -0.07 -8.63
C LEU A 94 -4.93 0.56 -7.45
N PHE A 95 -3.70 0.13 -7.17
CA PHE A 95 -2.89 0.71 -6.09
C PHE A 95 -2.59 2.20 -6.31
N GLN A 96 -2.33 2.63 -7.55
CA GLN A 96 -2.17 4.05 -7.87
C GLN A 96 -3.43 4.88 -7.58
N ILE A 97 -4.62 4.33 -7.82
CA ILE A 97 -5.89 4.99 -7.47
C ILE A 97 -6.05 5.05 -5.95
N MET A 98 -5.76 3.96 -5.24
CA MET A 98 -5.81 3.91 -3.78
C MET A 98 -4.84 4.91 -3.13
N ASP A 99 -3.64 5.04 -3.67
CA ASP A 99 -2.66 6.01 -3.18
C ASP A 99 -3.18 7.45 -3.34
N LYS A 100 -3.84 7.77 -4.46
CA LYS A 100 -4.49 9.08 -4.65
C LYS A 100 -5.64 9.32 -3.68
N ILE A 101 -6.44 8.29 -3.37
CA ILE A 101 -7.57 8.41 -2.42
C ILE A 101 -7.07 8.66 -1.00
N LEU A 102 -5.98 7.96 -0.62
CA LEU A 102 -5.38 8.00 0.71
C LEU A 102 -4.34 9.12 0.89
N ASP A 103 -4.15 9.95 -0.14
CA ASP A 103 -3.10 10.99 -0.20
C ASP A 103 -1.70 10.43 0.12
N ARG A 104 -1.47 9.17 -0.23
CA ARG A 104 -0.16 8.52 -0.14
C ARG A 104 0.66 9.04 -1.30
N LYS A 105 1.60 9.93 -1.02
CA LYS A 105 2.66 10.22 -1.99
C LYS A 105 3.42 8.90 -2.19
N PRO A 106 3.56 8.38 -3.41
CA PRO A 106 4.52 7.33 -3.63
C PRO A 106 5.87 7.90 -3.19
N ALA A 107 6.43 7.35 -2.11
CA ALA A 107 7.81 7.61 -1.79
C ALA A 107 8.58 7.19 -3.04
N SER A 108 9.24 8.14 -3.69
CA SER A 108 10.20 7.79 -4.72
C SER A 108 11.11 6.75 -4.07
N PRO A 109 11.26 5.55 -4.67
CA PRO A 109 12.19 4.56 -4.14
C PRO A 109 13.64 5.09 -4.19
N LEU A 110 13.86 6.15 -4.97
CA LEU A 110 15.09 6.91 -5.04
C LEU A 110 15.09 7.99 -3.95
N SER A 111 16.20 8.07 -3.24
CA SER A 111 16.54 9.20 -2.37
C SER A 111 16.36 10.54 -3.12
N PRO A 112 16.10 11.64 -2.42
CA PRO A 112 16.07 12.96 -3.04
C PRO A 112 17.37 13.21 -3.82
N HIS A 113 17.25 13.32 -5.14
CA HIS A 113 18.36 13.61 -6.03
C HIS A 113 18.01 14.88 -6.82
N LYS A 114 19.02 15.73 -7.02
CA LYS A 114 18.86 17.00 -7.74
C LYS A 114 18.99 16.81 -9.25
N ASP A 115 19.69 15.76 -9.67
CA ASP A 115 20.04 15.47 -11.04
C ASP A 115 19.98 13.96 -11.29
N ALA A 116 19.28 13.56 -12.35
CA ALA A 116 19.11 12.17 -12.73
C ALA A 116 20.35 11.58 -13.40
N GLU A 117 21.13 12.40 -14.13
CA GLU A 117 22.34 11.94 -14.82
C GLU A 117 23.43 11.61 -13.81
N ILE A 118 23.63 12.49 -12.82
CA ILE A 118 24.60 12.27 -11.74
C ILE A 118 24.23 11.01 -10.93
N LEU A 119 22.94 10.80 -10.64
CA LEU A 119 22.50 9.59 -9.94
C LEU A 119 22.82 8.32 -10.75
N ALA A 120 22.58 8.33 -12.06
CA ALA A 120 22.87 7.20 -12.94
C ALA A 120 24.38 6.91 -13.03
N CYS A 121 25.21 7.94 -13.15
CA CYS A 121 26.66 7.82 -13.14
C CYS A 121 27.16 7.22 -11.81
N ASN A 122 26.74 7.80 -10.67
CA ASN A 122 27.11 7.31 -9.34
C ASN A 122 26.65 5.86 -9.12
N PHE A 123 25.47 5.49 -9.62
CA PHE A 123 24.99 4.12 -9.56
C PHE A 123 25.91 3.17 -10.36
N GLY A 124 26.30 3.55 -11.58
CA GLY A 124 27.24 2.77 -12.39
C GLY A 124 28.61 2.60 -11.75
N GLU A 125 29.15 3.67 -11.16
CA GLU A 125 30.42 3.66 -10.42
C GLU A 125 30.35 2.71 -9.22
N LEU A 126 29.28 2.78 -8.42
CA LEU A 126 29.08 1.89 -7.26
C LEU A 126 29.15 0.41 -7.62
N PHE A 127 28.54 -0.03 -8.74
CA PHE A 127 28.62 -1.43 -9.16
C PHE A 127 29.99 -1.80 -9.68
N THR A 128 30.62 -0.90 -10.43
CA THR A 128 31.98 -1.10 -10.95
C THR A 128 32.98 -1.29 -9.80
N ASP A 129 32.92 -0.40 -8.81
CA ASP A 129 33.74 -0.47 -7.61
C ASP A 129 33.49 -1.74 -6.80
N LYS A 130 32.21 -2.13 -6.64
CA LYS A 130 31.86 -3.34 -5.91
C LYS A 130 32.38 -4.60 -6.60
N ILE A 131 32.25 -4.68 -7.93
CA ILE A 131 32.79 -5.79 -8.72
C ILE A 131 34.31 -5.84 -8.58
N ASN A 132 34.99 -4.69 -8.68
CA ASN A 132 36.44 -4.61 -8.53
C ASN A 132 36.90 -5.05 -7.14
N LYS A 133 36.21 -4.62 -6.08
CA LYS A 133 36.49 -5.07 -4.69
C LYS A 133 36.34 -6.58 -4.53
N ILE A 134 35.23 -7.15 -5.03
CA ILE A 134 35.00 -8.60 -4.96
C ILE A 134 36.10 -9.37 -5.70
N ARG A 135 36.51 -8.91 -6.88
CA ARG A 135 37.62 -9.53 -7.63
C ARG A 135 38.93 -9.44 -6.88
N GLN A 136 39.27 -8.28 -6.34
CA GLN A 136 40.47 -8.11 -5.53
C GLN A 136 40.46 -9.01 -4.29
N GLU A 137 39.32 -9.11 -3.59
CA GLU A 137 39.16 -10.01 -2.45
C GLU A 137 39.37 -11.48 -2.85
N LEU A 138 38.79 -11.91 -3.98
CA LEU A 138 38.98 -13.27 -4.51
C LEU A 138 40.43 -13.54 -4.92
N ASP A 139 41.09 -12.59 -5.56
CA ASP A 139 42.49 -12.73 -5.98
C ASP A 139 43.45 -12.77 -4.78
N THR A 140 43.09 -12.11 -3.67
CA THR A 140 43.85 -12.18 -2.40
C THR A 140 43.60 -13.46 -1.61
N GLN A 141 42.53 -14.20 -1.91
CA GLN A 141 42.31 -15.52 -1.33
C GLN A 141 43.26 -16.50 -2.00
N THR A 142 44.28 -16.92 -1.24
CA THR A 142 45.12 -18.04 -1.65
C THR A 142 44.23 -19.26 -1.84
N VAL A 143 44.15 -19.75 -3.07
CA VAL A 143 43.55 -21.05 -3.36
C VAL A 143 44.40 -22.07 -2.62
N ILE A 144 43.95 -22.47 -1.43
CA ILE A 144 44.46 -23.67 -0.80
C ILE A 144 44.07 -24.78 -1.77
N ASN A 145 45.05 -25.30 -2.51
CA ASN A 145 44.93 -26.56 -3.22
C ASN A 145 44.71 -27.63 -2.16
N LEU A 146 43.47 -27.76 -1.71
CA LEU A 146 43.02 -28.88 -0.92
C LEU A 146 43.23 -30.11 -1.80
N PRO A 147 43.95 -31.14 -1.32
CA PRO A 147 43.97 -32.42 -1.99
C PRO A 147 42.54 -32.82 -2.31
N ASP A 148 42.34 -33.47 -3.45
CA ASP A 148 41.03 -33.96 -3.90
C ASP A 148 40.55 -35.03 -2.92
N PHE A 149 40.04 -34.59 -1.77
CA PHE A 149 39.32 -35.45 -0.85
C PHE A 149 38.05 -35.78 -1.59
N ALA A 150 38.00 -37.00 -2.14
CA ALA A 150 36.74 -37.70 -2.35
C ALA A 150 35.96 -37.49 -1.05
N ARG A 151 35.01 -36.54 -1.08
CA ARG A 151 34.32 -36.15 0.13
C ARG A 151 33.47 -37.36 0.48
N ASP A 152 33.89 -38.08 1.51
CA ASP A 152 33.03 -38.94 2.30
C ASP A 152 32.02 -38.00 2.99
N VAL A 153 31.12 -37.42 2.18
CA VAL A 153 30.01 -36.63 2.70
C VAL A 153 29.09 -37.68 3.32
N PRO A 154 28.85 -37.64 4.64
CA PRO A 154 27.92 -38.57 5.24
C PRO A 154 26.57 -38.40 4.54
N VAL A 155 26.11 -39.45 3.86
CA VAL A 155 24.79 -39.45 3.23
C VAL A 155 23.78 -39.38 4.36
N TRP A 156 23.04 -38.27 4.44
CA TRP A 156 21.96 -38.13 5.41
C TRP A 156 20.82 -39.07 5.00
N SER A 157 20.71 -40.20 5.70
CA SER A 157 19.76 -41.28 5.38
C SER A 157 18.56 -41.34 6.33
N THR A 158 18.64 -40.77 7.53
CA THR A 158 17.60 -40.90 8.55
C THR A 158 17.37 -39.62 9.35
N PHE A 159 16.12 -39.33 9.68
CA PHE A 159 15.77 -38.29 10.64
C PHE A 159 15.82 -38.83 12.07
N LYS A 160 16.32 -37.99 13.00
CA LYS A 160 16.20 -38.27 14.43
C LYS A 160 14.74 -38.10 14.84
N THR A 161 14.21 -39.06 15.59
CA THR A 161 12.86 -38.98 16.15
C THR A 161 12.78 -37.88 17.21
N LEU A 162 11.68 -37.13 17.18
CA LEU A 162 11.34 -36.10 18.16
C LEU A 162 10.65 -36.73 19.37
N SER A 163 10.96 -36.21 20.56
CA SER A 163 10.24 -36.54 21.79
C SER A 163 8.94 -35.73 21.91
N GLU A 164 8.04 -36.15 22.80
CA GLU A 164 6.83 -35.37 23.08
C GLU A 164 7.15 -33.96 23.58
N ASP A 165 8.23 -33.78 24.35
CA ASP A 165 8.69 -32.46 24.79
C ASP A 165 9.18 -31.57 23.64
N ASP A 166 9.82 -32.15 22.63
CA ASP A 166 10.22 -31.40 21.43
C ASP A 166 8.99 -30.91 20.66
N ILE A 167 8.00 -31.79 20.50
CA ILE A 167 6.73 -31.46 19.84
C ILE A 167 5.95 -30.40 20.63
N ARG A 168 5.88 -30.53 21.96
CA ARG A 168 5.27 -29.54 22.86
C ARG A 168 5.88 -28.15 22.62
N LYS A 169 7.21 -28.04 22.64
CA LYS A 169 7.93 -26.78 22.43
C LYS A 169 7.65 -26.20 21.05
N LEU A 170 7.63 -27.03 20.01
CA LEU A 170 7.35 -26.61 18.64
C LEU A 170 5.93 -26.04 18.50
N VAL A 171 4.92 -26.76 19.01
CA VAL A 171 3.52 -26.33 18.91
C VAL A 171 3.27 -25.05 19.70
N ILE A 172 3.80 -24.92 20.91
CA ILE A 172 3.63 -23.70 21.73
C ILE A 172 4.26 -22.48 21.05
N LYS A 173 5.47 -22.64 20.47
CA LYS A 173 6.23 -21.56 19.82
C LYS A 173 5.63 -21.14 18.46
N ALA A 174 4.90 -22.02 17.78
CA ALA A 174 4.27 -21.71 16.49
C ALA A 174 3.25 -20.56 16.63
N ASN A 175 2.98 -19.83 15.54
CA ASN A 175 1.95 -18.80 15.57
C ASN A 175 0.56 -19.43 15.72
N SER A 176 -0.36 -18.77 16.43
CA SER A 176 -1.75 -19.24 16.57
C SER A 176 -2.60 -18.89 15.33
N THR A 177 -2.12 -19.26 14.15
CA THR A 177 -2.80 -19.08 12.87
C THR A 177 -3.67 -20.29 12.58
N HIS A 178 -4.88 -20.09 12.06
CA HIS A 178 -5.80 -21.16 11.67
C HIS A 178 -6.19 -21.03 10.19
N CYS A 179 -6.42 -22.16 9.52
CA CYS A 179 -6.97 -22.26 8.18
C CYS A 179 -8.42 -22.75 8.23
N LYS A 180 -9.22 -22.45 7.20
CA LYS A 180 -10.59 -23.00 7.06
C LYS A 180 -10.63 -24.52 6.87
N LEU A 181 -9.52 -25.12 6.46
CA LEU A 181 -9.36 -26.56 6.27
C LEU A 181 -8.95 -27.28 7.56
N ASP A 182 -8.55 -26.54 8.60
CA ASP A 182 -8.12 -27.15 9.86
C ASP A 182 -9.36 -27.61 10.65
N PRO A 183 -9.43 -28.89 11.04
CA PRO A 183 -10.55 -29.40 11.84
C PRO A 183 -10.55 -28.86 13.27
N LEU A 184 -9.43 -28.28 13.72
CA LEU A 184 -9.23 -27.80 15.08
C LEU A 184 -8.53 -26.44 15.08
N PRO A 185 -9.12 -25.39 15.69
CA PRO A 185 -8.44 -24.11 15.86
C PRO A 185 -7.15 -24.24 16.68
N THR A 186 -6.09 -23.57 16.25
CA THR A 186 -4.75 -23.66 16.86
C THR A 186 -4.71 -23.20 18.31
N TRP A 187 -5.57 -22.26 18.72
CA TRP A 187 -5.66 -21.83 20.12
C TRP A 187 -6.14 -22.97 21.02
N LEU A 188 -7.14 -23.73 20.57
CA LEU A 188 -7.74 -24.83 21.33
C LEU A 188 -6.78 -26.03 21.41
N LEU A 189 -6.04 -26.29 20.33
CA LEU A 189 -4.97 -27.27 20.30
C LEU A 189 -3.89 -26.95 21.36
N LYS A 190 -3.48 -25.67 21.46
CA LYS A 190 -2.45 -25.25 22.41
C LYS A 190 -2.89 -25.37 23.86
N GLU A 191 -4.13 -25.01 24.17
CA GLU A 191 -4.68 -25.13 25.53
C GLU A 191 -4.76 -26.58 26.00
N ASN A 192 -4.94 -27.53 25.07
CA ASN A 192 -5.12 -28.96 25.37
C ASN A 192 -3.97 -29.81 24.83
N ILE A 193 -2.78 -29.22 24.65
CA ILE A 193 -1.66 -29.85 23.92
C ILE A 193 -1.30 -31.22 24.48
N ASP A 194 -1.34 -31.39 25.80
CA ASP A 194 -1.02 -32.61 26.53
C ASP A 194 -1.83 -33.82 26.06
N VAL A 195 -3.10 -33.61 25.68
CA VAL A 195 -3.98 -34.66 25.16
C VAL A 195 -3.54 -35.11 23.77
N PHE A 196 -2.96 -34.20 22.99
CA PHE A 196 -2.59 -34.42 21.59
C PHE A 196 -1.12 -34.80 21.39
N LEU A 197 -0.26 -34.65 22.41
CA LEU A 197 1.18 -34.84 22.28
C LEU A 197 1.56 -36.20 21.69
N SER A 198 1.01 -37.28 22.23
CA SER A 198 1.35 -38.63 21.78
C SER A 198 0.98 -38.85 20.30
N ALA A 199 -0.22 -38.41 19.92
CA ALA A 199 -0.71 -38.54 18.55
C ALA A 199 0.12 -37.68 17.58
N LEU A 200 0.37 -36.40 17.91
CA LEU A 200 1.17 -35.49 17.10
C LEU A 200 2.61 -35.99 16.94
N THR A 201 3.22 -36.46 18.02
CA THR A 201 4.59 -36.99 18.02
C THR A 201 4.70 -38.21 17.11
N LYS A 202 3.71 -39.11 17.17
CA LYS A 202 3.65 -40.26 16.27
C LYS A 202 3.50 -39.84 14.81
N ILE A 203 2.58 -38.92 14.51
CA ILE A 203 2.34 -38.42 13.14
C ILE A 203 3.61 -37.80 12.56
N VAL A 204 4.26 -36.89 13.30
CA VAL A 204 5.47 -36.19 12.84
C VAL A 204 6.62 -37.17 12.62
N ASN A 205 6.88 -38.08 13.58
CA ASN A 205 7.96 -39.04 13.44
C ASN A 205 7.73 -40.03 12.29
N MET A 206 6.49 -40.50 12.09
CA MET A 206 6.17 -41.35 10.94
C MET A 206 6.37 -40.62 9.61
N SER A 207 5.98 -39.34 9.54
CA SER A 207 6.16 -38.53 8.33
C SER A 207 7.65 -38.32 8.01
N LEU A 208 8.47 -38.01 9.03
CA LEU A 208 9.91 -37.84 8.88
C LEU A 208 10.61 -39.15 8.50
N GLN A 209 10.22 -40.28 9.09
CA GLN A 209 10.84 -41.59 8.81
C GLN A 209 10.50 -42.11 7.41
N ASN A 210 9.25 -41.93 6.97
CA ASN A 210 8.77 -42.48 5.70
C ASN A 210 8.91 -41.50 4.53
N GLY A 211 9.20 -40.21 4.80
CA GLY A 211 9.25 -39.16 3.77
C GLY A 211 7.89 -38.91 3.11
N GLN A 212 6.79 -39.28 3.77
CA GLN A 212 5.43 -39.17 3.24
C GLN A 212 4.66 -38.05 3.94
N PHE A 213 4.05 -37.18 3.13
CA PHE A 213 3.16 -36.11 3.57
C PHE A 213 1.82 -36.22 2.83
N PRO A 214 0.70 -35.85 3.46
CA PRO A 214 -0.59 -35.82 2.79
C PRO A 214 -0.55 -34.92 1.55
N THR A 215 -1.06 -35.40 0.42
CA THR A 215 -1.11 -34.63 -0.84
C THR A 215 -1.96 -33.37 -0.72
N ASP A 216 -2.97 -33.40 0.13
CA ASP A 216 -3.93 -32.31 0.33
C ASP A 216 -3.34 -31.13 1.12
N TRP A 217 -2.10 -31.25 1.60
CA TRP A 217 -1.37 -30.19 2.31
C TRP A 217 -0.46 -29.34 1.38
N LYS A 218 -0.50 -29.59 0.05
CA LYS A 218 0.23 -28.80 -0.96
C LYS A 218 -0.58 -27.62 -1.49
#